data_AF-A0A0G4L2E1-F1
#
_entry.id   AF-A0A0G4L2E1-F1
#
_cell.length_a   1.000
_cell.length_b   1.000
_cell.length_c   1.000
_cell.angle_alpha   90.00
_cell.angle_beta   90.00
_cell.angle_gamma   90.00
#
_symmetry.space_group_name_H-M   'P 1'
#
loop_
_entity.id
_entity.type
_entity.pdbx_description
1 polymer ?
#
loop_
_entity_poly.entity_id
_entity_poly.type
_entity_poly.pdbx_seq_one_letter_code
_entity_poly.pdbx_strand_id
1 'polypeptide(L)'
;MARPVSQSAPGFPLHHHDISVQNLFVDDDLNITCVIDWAFASTGPPAQLLATPGLPHPRDLVLDSSLVSAFRFGFETENREIGGYVIEPDLWMVGQMVSRFMRLVNLDALQDYNHLEALCALVWEPRTPGEGADDTNSLPALLAARATSHDAIILAGALADDDEAESEIRRREQEYFGAVGAERLALAQKVAIAAKMNPRFVADKRLWRWIDAVTEYYDSEI
;
A
#
# COMPACT_ATOMS: atom_id res chain seq x y z
N MET A 1 24.52 41.44 7.28
CA MET A 1 23.80 41.15 8.55
C MET A 1 23.32 39.72 8.50
N ALA A 2 24.09 38.80 9.11
CA ALA A 2 23.70 37.41 9.23
C ALA A 2 22.62 37.29 10.32
N ARG A 3 21.48 36.67 9.97
CA ARG A 3 20.47 36.32 10.97
C ARG A 3 20.93 35.05 11.70
N PRO A 4 20.82 35.00 13.03
CA PRO A 4 21.04 33.76 13.75
C PRO A 4 19.86 32.82 13.47
N VAL A 5 20.16 31.57 13.11
CA VAL A 5 19.17 30.48 13.00
C VAL A 5 18.75 30.09 14.41
N SER A 6 17.87 30.88 15.01
CA SER A 6 17.19 30.56 16.26
C SER A 6 15.84 29.94 15.93
N GLN A 7 15.66 28.66 16.27
CA GLN A 7 14.37 28.01 16.52
C GLN A 7 13.28 28.18 15.44
N SER A 8 13.64 28.08 14.16
CA SER A 8 12.65 27.93 13.10
C SER A 8 12.10 26.49 13.12
N ALA A 9 10.78 26.35 13.06
CA ALA A 9 10.12 25.07 12.80
C ALA A 9 10.89 24.29 11.71
N PRO A 10 11.05 22.96 11.82
CA PRO A 10 11.77 22.18 10.84
C PRO A 10 11.17 22.47 9.47
N GLY A 11 11.98 23.03 8.56
CA GLY A 11 11.55 23.27 7.19
C GLY A 11 11.20 21.97 6.49
N PHE A 12 10.69 22.06 5.28
CA PHE A 12 10.46 20.88 4.44
C PHE A 12 11.77 20.48 3.76
N PRO A 13 12.45 19.39 4.16
CA PRO A 13 13.68 18.97 3.51
C PRO A 13 13.44 18.57 2.06
N LEU A 14 14.49 18.68 1.25
CA LEU A 14 14.53 18.10 -0.09
C LEU A 14 14.51 16.57 0.00
N HIS A 15 13.63 15.94 -0.75
CA HIS A 15 13.43 14.50 -0.80
C HIS A 15 13.61 14.00 -2.24
N HIS A 16 14.32 12.88 -2.37
CA HIS A 16 14.50 12.17 -3.62
C HIS A 16 13.50 11.01 -3.68
N HIS A 17 12.50 11.10 -4.55
CA HIS A 17 11.40 10.11 -4.58
C HIS A 17 11.83 8.76 -5.15
N ASP A 18 12.91 8.72 -5.95
CA ASP A 18 13.39 7.50 -6.60
C ASP A 18 14.76 7.03 -6.06
N ILE A 19 14.88 6.88 -4.72
CA ILE A 19 16.10 6.27 -4.15
C ILE A 19 16.08 4.77 -4.44
N SER A 20 16.68 4.41 -5.57
CA SER A 20 16.89 3.04 -6.06
C SER A 20 18.39 2.78 -6.25
N VAL A 21 18.79 1.51 -6.33
CA VAL A 21 20.20 1.15 -6.59
C VAL A 21 20.71 1.65 -7.94
N GLN A 22 19.82 1.97 -8.89
CA GLN A 22 20.20 2.53 -10.18
C GLN A 22 20.62 4.00 -10.08
N ASN A 23 20.16 4.69 -9.04
CA ASN A 23 20.43 6.10 -8.81
C ASN A 23 21.53 6.33 -7.76
N LEU A 24 22.14 5.27 -7.23
CA LEU A 24 23.21 5.32 -6.24
C LEU A 24 24.51 4.76 -6.84
N PHE A 25 25.54 5.60 -6.94
CA PHE A 25 26.89 5.16 -7.27
C PHE A 25 27.70 4.94 -6.00
N VAL A 26 28.45 3.86 -5.96
CA VAL A 26 29.33 3.51 -4.84
C VAL A 26 30.75 3.25 -5.32
N ASP A 27 31.73 3.46 -4.44
CA ASP A 27 33.11 3.02 -4.65
C ASP A 27 33.30 1.53 -4.29
N ASP A 28 34.55 1.04 -4.36
CA ASP A 28 34.90 -0.35 -4.06
C ASP A 28 34.62 -0.74 -2.59
N ASP A 29 34.54 0.24 -1.69
CA ASP A 29 34.26 0.07 -0.26
C ASP A 29 32.77 0.26 0.09
N LEU A 30 31.90 0.40 -0.93
CA LEU A 30 30.45 0.64 -0.82
C LEU A 30 30.06 2.01 -0.23
N ASN A 31 30.95 3.01 -0.25
CA ASN A 31 30.59 4.37 0.12
C ASN A 31 29.82 5.03 -1.03
N ILE A 32 28.71 5.73 -0.72
CA ILE A 32 27.96 6.47 -1.74
C ILE A 32 28.80 7.65 -2.24
N THR A 33 29.15 7.63 -3.53
CA THR A 33 29.94 8.68 -4.19
C THR A 33 29.08 9.66 -4.96
N CYS A 34 27.91 9.23 -5.44
CA CYS A 34 26.98 10.07 -6.18
C CYS A 34 25.54 9.57 -6.05
N VAL A 35 24.60 10.51 -6.01
CA VAL A 35 23.17 10.27 -6.19
C VAL A 35 22.72 11.03 -7.43
N ILE A 36 22.13 10.34 -8.39
CA ILE A 36 21.66 10.93 -9.66
C ILE A 36 20.13 10.94 -9.74
N ASP A 37 19.60 11.48 -10.84
CA ASP A 37 18.17 11.50 -11.17
C ASP A 37 17.27 12.32 -10.23
N TRP A 38 17.72 13.53 -9.91
CA TRP A 38 16.98 14.50 -9.08
C TRP A 38 15.79 15.17 -9.80
N ALA A 39 15.38 14.72 -10.98
CA ALA A 39 14.40 15.41 -11.83
C ALA A 39 13.03 15.57 -11.14
N PHE A 40 12.66 14.63 -10.26
CA PHE A 40 11.41 14.65 -9.50
C PHE A 40 11.58 15.05 -8.04
N ALA A 41 12.75 15.53 -7.64
CA ALA A 41 12.99 15.90 -6.25
C ALA A 41 12.05 17.02 -5.80
N SER A 42 11.50 16.89 -4.59
CA SER A 42 10.59 17.87 -4.03
C SER A 42 10.87 18.10 -2.55
N THR A 43 10.43 19.22 -2.00
CA THR A 43 10.43 19.41 -0.55
C THR A 43 9.21 18.73 0.06
N GLY A 44 9.38 18.01 1.17
CA GLY A 44 8.29 17.30 1.83
C GLY A 44 8.43 17.24 3.36
N PRO A 45 7.46 16.68 4.09
CA PRO A 45 7.53 16.58 5.54
C PRO A 45 8.80 15.84 6.00
N PRO A 46 9.48 16.27 7.08
CA PRO A 46 10.69 15.60 7.58
C PRO A 46 10.55 14.10 7.79
N ALA A 47 9.34 13.63 8.15
CA ALA A 47 9.04 12.22 8.29
C ALA A 47 9.31 11.39 7.02
N GLN A 48 9.27 11.97 5.82
CA GLN A 48 9.62 11.27 4.57
C GLN A 48 11.09 10.84 4.52
N LEU A 49 11.99 11.58 5.18
CA LEU A 49 13.40 11.18 5.29
C LEU A 49 13.61 10.01 6.26
N LEU A 50 12.66 9.82 7.19
CA LEU A 50 12.70 8.77 8.20
C LEU A 50 12.06 7.46 7.71
N ALA A 51 11.59 7.44 6.46
CA ALA A 51 11.19 6.22 5.78
C ALA A 51 12.43 5.44 5.33
N THR A 52 12.64 4.24 5.85
CA THR A 52 13.68 3.34 5.33
C THR A 52 13.40 3.03 3.86
N PRO A 53 14.33 3.33 2.93
CA PRO A 53 14.12 3.12 1.51
C PRO A 53 14.06 1.62 1.18
N GLY A 54 13.15 1.25 0.28
CA GLY A 54 13.16 -0.06 -0.36
C GLY A 54 14.31 -0.16 -1.35
N LEU A 55 15.03 -1.29 -1.35
CA LEU A 55 16.04 -1.61 -2.35
C LEU A 55 15.78 -3.02 -2.90
N PRO A 56 16.04 -3.28 -4.20
CA PRO A 56 16.68 -2.40 -5.18
C PRO A 56 15.83 -1.21 -5.68
N HIS A 57 14.50 -1.26 -5.55
CA HIS A 57 13.59 -0.20 -5.98
C HIS A 57 12.88 0.43 -4.76
N PRO A 58 12.58 1.73 -4.73
CA PRO A 58 11.85 2.38 -3.62
C PRO A 58 10.46 1.78 -3.33
N ARG A 59 9.93 0.98 -4.25
CA ARG A 59 8.65 0.27 -4.12
C ARG A 59 8.77 -0.99 -3.27
N ASP A 60 9.97 -1.52 -3.16
CA ASP A 60 10.22 -2.77 -2.46
C ASP A 60 9.96 -2.61 -0.96
N LEU A 61 9.28 -3.60 -0.40
CA LEU A 61 9.05 -3.69 1.03
C LEU A 61 10.34 -4.12 1.73
N VAL A 62 10.86 -3.27 2.63
CA VAL A 62 11.93 -3.67 3.54
C VAL A 62 11.32 -4.50 4.66
N LEU A 63 11.32 -5.82 4.47
CA LEU A 63 10.84 -6.78 5.48
C LEU A 63 11.95 -7.20 6.46
N ASP A 64 13.21 -6.97 6.10
CA ASP A 64 14.36 -7.33 6.92
C ASP A 64 14.60 -6.27 8.02
N SER A 65 14.35 -6.66 9.27
CA SER A 65 14.57 -5.79 10.43
C SER A 65 16.04 -5.37 10.59
N SER A 66 17.00 -6.18 10.14
CA SER A 66 18.42 -5.84 10.22
C SER A 66 18.77 -4.67 9.30
N LEU A 67 18.19 -4.64 8.09
CA LEU A 67 18.36 -3.54 7.14
C LEU A 67 17.70 -2.26 7.66
N VAL A 68 16.51 -2.37 8.25
CA VAL A 68 15.84 -1.23 8.90
C VAL A 68 16.71 -0.68 10.04
N SER A 69 17.25 -1.54 10.89
CA SER A 69 18.13 -1.14 11.99
C SER A 69 19.43 -0.50 11.49
N ALA A 70 20.07 -1.06 10.46
CA ALA A 70 21.29 -0.53 9.89
C ALA A 70 21.07 0.88 9.29
N PHE A 71 20.00 1.07 8.53
CA PHE A 71 19.64 2.39 7.97
C PHE A 71 19.42 3.42 9.08
N ARG A 72 18.60 3.10 10.09
CA ARG A 72 18.30 4.03 11.19
C ARG A 72 19.55 4.41 11.97
N PHE A 73 20.40 3.42 12.27
CA PHE A 73 21.66 3.64 12.96
C PHE A 73 22.60 4.57 12.16
N GLY A 74 22.76 4.33 10.86
CA GLY A 74 23.55 5.18 9.98
C GLY A 74 22.99 6.61 9.93
N PHE A 75 21.68 6.75 9.73
CA PHE A 75 21.01 8.05 9.69
C PHE A 75 21.17 8.83 10.99
N GLU A 76 20.99 8.19 12.15
CA GLU A 76 21.17 8.83 13.46
C GLU A 76 22.62 9.24 13.73
N THR A 77 23.57 8.42 13.28
CA THR A 77 25.01 8.70 13.41
C THR A 77 25.37 9.94 12.60
N GLU A 78 25.05 9.96 11.31
CA GLU A 78 25.33 11.11 10.44
C GLU A 78 24.58 12.38 10.89
N ASN A 79 23.31 12.25 11.29
CA ASN A 79 22.53 13.37 11.81
C ASN A 79 23.17 13.97 13.07
N ARG A 80 23.81 13.17 13.93
CA ARG A 80 24.56 13.66 15.08
C ARG A 80 25.84 14.38 14.68
N GLU A 81 26.60 13.83 13.73
CA GLU A 81 27.85 14.42 13.25
C GLU A 81 27.63 15.82 12.62
N ILE A 82 26.52 16.02 11.90
CA ILE A 82 26.16 17.33 11.33
C ILE A 82 25.50 18.30 12.33
N GLY A 83 25.40 17.92 13.61
CA GLY A 83 24.80 18.75 14.67
C GLY A 83 23.26 18.81 14.62
N GLY A 84 22.62 17.80 14.03
CA GLY A 84 21.18 17.63 14.02
C GLY A 84 20.58 17.31 15.39
N TYR A 85 19.25 17.38 15.47
CA TYR A 85 18.52 17.09 16.71
C TYR A 85 18.35 15.59 16.94
N VAL A 86 18.11 15.18 18.19
CA VAL A 86 17.83 13.78 18.51
C VAL A 86 16.50 13.36 17.89
N ILE A 87 16.52 12.30 17.09
CA ILE A 87 15.32 11.75 16.47
C ILE A 87 14.58 10.91 17.51
N GLU A 88 13.40 11.36 17.91
CA GLU A 88 12.56 10.61 18.84
C GLU A 88 12.04 9.31 18.18
N PRO A 89 11.89 8.21 18.93
CA PRO A 89 11.38 6.94 18.39
C PRO A 89 10.05 7.06 17.64
N ASP A 90 9.17 7.95 18.09
CA ASP A 90 7.87 8.19 17.47
C ASP A 90 8.02 8.75 16.05
N LEU A 91 9.07 9.51 15.75
CA LEU A 91 9.31 10.04 14.41
C LEU A 91 9.66 8.92 13.41
N TRP A 92 10.34 7.87 13.85
CA TRP A 92 10.57 6.67 13.03
C TRP A 92 9.28 5.90 12.74
N MET A 93 8.32 5.93 13.66
CA MET A 93 7.00 5.37 13.44
C MET A 93 6.21 6.21 12.45
N VAL A 94 6.24 7.55 12.56
CA VAL A 94 5.64 8.46 11.58
C VAL A 94 6.27 8.28 10.20
N GLY A 95 7.59 8.10 10.10
CA GLY A 95 8.25 7.81 8.83
C GLY A 95 7.75 6.53 8.16
N GLN A 96 7.51 5.47 8.94
CA GLN A 96 6.89 4.24 8.43
C GLN A 96 5.44 4.46 7.97
N MET A 97 4.66 5.22 8.73
CA MET A 97 3.28 5.58 8.34
C MET A 97 3.27 6.33 7.01
N VAL A 98 4.11 7.36 6.89
CA VAL A 98 4.22 8.17 5.67
C VAL A 98 4.67 7.32 4.48
N SER A 99 5.66 6.42 4.67
CA SER A 99 6.10 5.50 3.62
C SER A 99 4.96 4.61 3.09
N ARG A 100 4.13 4.06 3.98
CA ARG A 100 2.97 3.25 3.59
C ARG A 100 1.87 4.09 2.95
N PHE A 101 1.58 5.26 3.52
CA PHE A 101 0.57 6.18 3.02
C PHE A 101 0.91 6.67 1.60
N MET A 102 2.15 7.10 1.36
CA MET A 102 2.58 7.57 0.04
C MET A 102 2.44 6.49 -1.04
N ARG A 103 2.75 5.23 -0.72
CA ARG A 103 2.55 4.10 -1.65
C ARG A 103 1.07 3.88 -2.00
N LEU A 104 0.17 4.02 -1.02
CA LEU A 104 -1.27 3.89 -1.24
C LEU A 104 -1.84 5.01 -2.11
N VAL A 105 -1.51 6.28 -1.81
CA VAL A 105 -2.07 7.42 -2.55
C VAL A 105 -1.48 7.58 -3.95
N ASN A 106 -0.26 7.10 -4.16
CA ASN A 106 0.37 7.08 -5.48
C ASN A 106 -0.01 5.83 -6.30
N LEU A 107 -0.79 4.90 -5.74
CA LEU A 107 -1.14 3.61 -6.36
C LEU A 107 0.11 2.85 -6.82
N ASP A 108 1.15 2.88 -5.98
CA ASP A 108 2.51 2.46 -6.33
C ASP A 108 2.89 1.09 -5.74
N ALA A 109 1.92 0.38 -5.17
CA ALA A 109 2.11 -0.93 -4.55
C ALA A 109 1.36 -2.04 -5.30
N LEU A 110 1.92 -3.26 -5.27
CA LEU A 110 1.26 -4.45 -5.83
C LEU A 110 0.23 -5.07 -4.88
N GLN A 111 0.25 -4.70 -3.60
CA GLN A 111 -0.59 -5.28 -2.54
C GLN A 111 -1.19 -4.18 -1.66
N ASP A 112 -1.94 -3.26 -2.28
CA ASP A 112 -2.50 -2.07 -1.62
C ASP A 112 -3.24 -2.40 -0.32
N TYR A 113 -4.03 -3.47 -0.32
CA TYR A 113 -4.74 -3.90 0.89
C TYR A 113 -3.80 -4.19 2.06
N ASN A 114 -2.67 -4.86 1.82
CA ASN A 114 -1.69 -5.18 2.87
C ASN A 114 -0.97 -3.92 3.37
N HIS A 115 -0.73 -2.95 2.49
CA HIS A 115 -0.19 -1.65 2.89
C HIS A 115 -1.17 -0.85 3.74
N LEU A 116 -2.45 -0.87 3.37
CA LEU A 116 -3.54 -0.23 4.12
C LEU A 116 -3.71 -0.88 5.49
N GLU A 117 -3.76 -2.21 5.56
CA GLU A 117 -3.84 -2.96 6.82
C GLU A 117 -2.69 -2.64 7.76
N ALA A 118 -1.46 -2.66 7.25
CA ALA A 118 -0.29 -2.34 8.05
C ALA A 118 -0.24 -0.85 8.46
N LEU A 119 -0.72 0.07 7.62
CA LEU A 119 -0.85 1.48 7.99
C LEU A 119 -1.88 1.66 9.11
N CYS A 120 -3.05 1.03 8.98
CA CYS A 120 -4.08 1.02 10.00
C CYS A 120 -3.56 0.45 11.32
N ALA A 121 -2.77 -0.63 11.29
CA ALA A 121 -2.15 -1.22 12.47
C ALA A 121 -1.11 -0.31 13.14
N LEU A 122 -0.47 0.60 12.37
CA LEU A 122 0.44 1.61 12.94
C LEU A 122 -0.32 2.78 13.57
N VAL A 123 -1.43 3.20 12.95
CA VAL A 123 -2.20 4.40 13.37
C VAL A 123 -3.17 4.09 14.49
N TRP A 124 -3.76 2.90 14.50
CA TRP A 124 -4.64 2.46 15.57
C TRP A 124 -3.81 1.85 16.69
N GLU A 125 -4.04 2.28 17.93
CA GLU A 125 -3.46 1.61 19.10
C GLU A 125 -3.74 0.10 19.03
N PRO A 126 -2.82 -0.77 19.54
CA PRO A 126 -3.05 -2.20 19.59
C PRO A 126 -4.38 -2.48 20.29
N ARG A 127 -5.41 -2.78 19.49
CA ARG A 127 -6.75 -2.96 20.03
C ARG A 127 -6.71 -4.23 20.86
N THR A 128 -6.84 -4.10 22.18
CA THR A 128 -7.15 -5.24 23.04
C THR A 128 -8.37 -5.91 22.42
N PRO A 129 -8.28 -7.20 22.01
CA PRO A 129 -9.45 -7.92 21.54
C PRO A 129 -10.49 -7.85 22.66
N GLY A 130 -11.66 -7.26 22.40
CA GLY A 130 -12.76 -7.31 23.36
C GLY A 130 -13.02 -8.78 23.74
N GLU A 131 -13.37 -9.02 25.00
CA GLU A 131 -13.78 -10.35 25.44
C GLU A 131 -14.93 -10.84 24.55
N GLY A 132 -14.61 -11.77 23.65
CA GLY A 132 -15.53 -12.34 22.67
C GLY A 132 -15.33 -11.78 21.26
N ALA A 133 -14.26 -12.18 20.58
CA ALA A 133 -14.09 -12.20 19.11
C ALA A 133 -14.91 -11.16 18.31
N ASP A 134 -14.90 -9.89 18.73
CA ASP A 134 -15.73 -8.86 18.11
C ASP A 134 -15.02 -8.32 16.87
N ASP A 135 -15.30 -8.97 15.74
CA ASP A 135 -14.76 -8.68 14.41
C ASP A 135 -15.36 -7.40 13.78
N THR A 136 -16.21 -6.65 14.51
CA THR A 136 -16.76 -5.36 14.02
C THR A 136 -15.69 -4.29 13.82
N ASN A 137 -14.52 -4.46 14.43
CA ASN A 137 -13.42 -3.50 14.42
C ASN A 137 -12.27 -3.87 13.48
N SER A 138 -12.41 -4.94 12.68
CA SER A 138 -11.43 -5.29 11.66
C SER A 138 -11.47 -4.33 10.47
N LEU A 139 -10.35 -4.17 9.76
CA LEU A 139 -10.30 -3.33 8.57
C LEU A 139 -11.38 -3.72 7.53
N PRO A 140 -11.61 -5.00 7.21
CA PRO A 140 -12.70 -5.39 6.32
C PRO A 140 -14.08 -4.96 6.81
N ALA A 141 -14.37 -5.06 8.11
CA ALA A 141 -15.63 -4.63 8.68
C ALA A 141 -15.82 -3.11 8.59
N LEU A 142 -14.76 -2.34 8.86
CA LEU A 142 -14.77 -0.88 8.73
C LEU A 142 -14.96 -0.44 7.27
N LEU A 143 -14.27 -1.08 6.33
CA LEU A 143 -14.42 -0.80 4.90
C LEU A 143 -15.84 -1.15 4.42
N ALA A 144 -16.39 -2.30 4.83
CA ALA A 144 -17.76 -2.67 4.51
C ALA A 144 -18.78 -1.65 5.07
N ALA A 145 -18.63 -1.24 6.33
CA ALA A 145 -19.49 -0.21 6.92
C ALA A 145 -19.38 1.12 6.16
N ARG A 146 -18.15 1.54 5.80
CA ARG A 146 -17.90 2.77 5.04
C ARG A 146 -18.51 2.72 3.64
N ALA A 147 -18.41 1.59 2.95
CA ALA A 147 -18.99 1.37 1.62
C ALA A 147 -20.53 1.51 1.61
N THR A 148 -21.18 1.20 2.73
CA THR A 148 -22.64 1.36 2.89
C THR A 148 -23.06 2.73 3.43
N SER A 149 -22.12 3.65 3.65
CA SER A 149 -22.46 5.00 4.13
C SER A 149 -23.19 5.81 3.06
N HIS A 150 -24.03 6.76 3.49
CA HIS A 150 -24.81 7.60 2.58
C HIS A 150 -23.91 8.34 1.58
N ASP A 151 -22.80 8.91 2.04
CA ASP A 151 -21.83 9.61 1.20
C ASP A 151 -21.19 8.67 0.18
N ALA A 152 -20.85 7.44 0.57
CA ALA A 152 -20.26 6.45 -0.35
C ALA A 152 -21.26 6.01 -1.43
N ILE A 153 -22.55 5.86 -1.08
CA ILE A 153 -23.60 5.52 -2.04
C ILE A 153 -23.81 6.66 -3.04
N ILE A 154 -23.83 7.92 -2.57
CA ILE A 154 -23.93 9.08 -3.45
C ILE A 154 -22.74 9.14 -4.41
N LEU A 155 -21.52 8.99 -3.88
CA LEU A 155 -20.30 9.01 -4.68
C LEU A 155 -20.27 7.87 -5.70
N ALA A 156 -20.68 6.66 -5.31
CA ALA A 156 -20.78 5.52 -6.23
C ALA A 156 -21.79 5.79 -7.36
N GLY A 157 -22.92 6.45 -7.06
CA GLY A 157 -23.86 6.88 -8.08
C GLY A 157 -23.26 7.90 -9.05
N ALA A 158 -22.52 8.89 -8.54
CA ALA A 158 -21.86 9.89 -9.37
C ALA A 158 -20.75 9.29 -10.25
N LEU A 159 -20.01 8.30 -9.74
CA LEU A 159 -18.97 7.60 -10.51
C LEU A 159 -19.59 6.70 -11.59
N ALA A 160 -20.79 6.15 -11.36
CA ALA A 160 -21.48 5.32 -12.33
C ALA A 160 -21.92 6.10 -13.59
N ASP A 161 -21.97 7.44 -13.54
CA ASP A 161 -22.26 8.26 -14.72
C ASP A 161 -21.10 8.23 -15.75
N ASP A 162 -19.88 7.94 -15.30
CA ASP A 162 -18.69 7.77 -16.16
C ASP A 162 -18.48 6.32 -16.62
N ASP A 163 -19.30 5.37 -16.12
CA ASP A 163 -19.19 3.96 -16.50
C ASP A 163 -19.68 3.71 -17.94
N GLU A 164 -19.15 2.65 -18.53
CA GLU A 164 -19.59 2.21 -19.86
C GLU A 164 -21.06 1.77 -19.83
N ALA A 165 -21.82 2.09 -20.89
CA ALA A 165 -23.22 1.74 -20.97
C ALA A 165 -23.43 0.22 -20.84
N GLU A 166 -24.46 -0.17 -20.08
CA GLU A 166 -24.75 -1.59 -19.77
C GLU A 166 -24.86 -2.47 -21.03
N SER A 167 -25.37 -1.91 -22.14
CA SER A 167 -25.44 -2.62 -23.42
C SER A 167 -24.08 -2.99 -23.99
N GLU A 168 -23.07 -2.11 -23.85
CA GLU A 168 -21.71 -2.38 -24.33
C GLU A 168 -20.98 -3.38 -23.43
N ILE A 169 -21.17 -3.27 -22.11
CA ILE A 169 -20.67 -4.25 -21.15
C ILE A 169 -21.22 -5.64 -21.49
N ARG A 170 -22.55 -5.78 -21.62
CA ARG A 170 -23.20 -7.05 -21.97
C ARG A 170 -22.72 -7.61 -23.31
N ARG A 171 -22.53 -6.76 -24.32
CA ARG A 171 -21.99 -7.17 -25.62
C ARG A 171 -20.58 -7.77 -25.48
N ARG A 172 -19.69 -7.08 -24.77
CA ARG A 172 -18.31 -7.55 -24.53
C ARG A 172 -18.25 -8.81 -23.70
N GLU A 173 -19.06 -8.91 -22.65
CA GLU A 173 -19.18 -10.13 -21.86
C GLU A 173 -19.64 -11.31 -22.72
N GLN A 174 -20.65 -11.11 -23.58
CA GLN A 174 -21.14 -12.16 -24.47
C GLN A 174 -20.07 -12.61 -25.48
N GLU A 175 -19.31 -11.66 -26.05
CA GLU A 175 -18.17 -11.96 -26.94
C GLU A 175 -17.06 -12.75 -26.20
N TYR A 176 -16.67 -12.30 -25.00
CA TYR A 176 -15.64 -12.95 -24.19
C TYR A 176 -16.05 -14.36 -23.76
N PHE A 177 -17.22 -14.51 -23.14
CA PHE A 177 -17.71 -15.80 -22.65
C PHE A 177 -18.14 -16.75 -23.77
N GLY A 178 -18.52 -16.22 -24.94
CA GLY A 178 -18.68 -17.00 -26.16
C GLY A 178 -17.37 -17.66 -26.61
N ALA A 179 -16.22 -17.00 -26.38
CA ALA A 179 -14.90 -17.54 -26.71
C ALA A 179 -14.31 -18.45 -25.62
N VAL A 180 -14.49 -18.11 -24.33
CA VAL A 180 -13.87 -18.87 -23.23
C VAL A 180 -14.72 -20.01 -22.68
N GLY A 181 -16.01 -20.08 -23.02
CA GLY A 181 -16.91 -21.18 -22.69
C GLY A 181 -17.85 -20.93 -21.51
N ALA A 182 -18.92 -21.74 -21.44
CA ALA A 182 -20.02 -21.58 -20.50
C ALA A 182 -19.63 -21.87 -19.04
N GLU A 183 -18.62 -22.71 -18.80
CA GLU A 183 -18.14 -23.02 -17.45
C GLU A 183 -17.53 -21.80 -16.76
N ARG A 184 -16.67 -21.06 -17.48
CA ARG A 184 -16.06 -19.82 -16.98
C ARG A 184 -17.11 -18.74 -16.73
N LEU A 185 -18.16 -18.67 -17.55
CA LEU A 185 -19.30 -17.79 -17.32
C LEU A 185 -20.03 -18.16 -16.03
N ALA A 186 -20.35 -19.44 -15.83
CA ALA A 186 -21.03 -19.91 -14.63
C ALA A 186 -20.19 -19.66 -13.37
N LEU A 187 -18.87 -19.83 -13.45
CA LEU A 187 -17.95 -19.51 -12.37
C LEU A 187 -17.95 -18.01 -12.05
N ALA A 188 -17.80 -17.16 -13.07
CA ALA A 188 -17.81 -15.71 -12.90
C ALA A 188 -19.12 -15.22 -12.26
N GLN A 189 -20.27 -15.75 -12.69
CA GLN A 189 -21.57 -15.44 -12.10
C GLN A 189 -21.66 -15.87 -10.63
N LYS A 190 -21.18 -17.07 -10.28
CA LYS A 190 -21.15 -17.53 -8.88
C LYS A 190 -20.29 -16.63 -8.00
N VAL A 191 -19.10 -16.25 -8.48
CA VAL A 191 -18.20 -15.33 -7.76
C VAL A 191 -18.84 -13.96 -7.59
N ALA A 192 -19.48 -13.42 -8.64
CA ALA A 192 -20.18 -12.14 -8.58
C ALA A 192 -21.35 -12.15 -7.60
N ILE A 193 -22.14 -13.23 -7.56
CA ILE A 193 -23.22 -13.41 -6.59
C ILE A 193 -22.66 -13.49 -5.17
N ALA A 194 -21.60 -14.27 -4.94
CA ALA A 194 -20.97 -14.38 -3.64
C ALA A 194 -20.45 -13.02 -3.14
N ALA A 195 -19.81 -12.25 -4.02
CA ALA A 195 -19.34 -10.89 -3.73
C ALA A 195 -20.50 -9.94 -3.37
N LYS A 196 -21.62 -10.02 -4.10
CA LYS A 196 -22.81 -9.20 -3.83
C LYS A 196 -23.50 -9.55 -2.51
N MET A 197 -23.50 -10.84 -2.13
CA MET A 197 -24.15 -11.32 -0.91
C MET A 197 -23.31 -11.10 0.35
N ASN A 198 -21.98 -10.98 0.22
CA ASN A 198 -21.08 -10.79 1.34
C ASN A 198 -20.20 -9.56 1.11
N PRO A 199 -20.48 -8.41 1.77
CA PRO A 199 -19.66 -7.20 1.68
C PRO A 199 -18.19 -7.38 2.12
N ARG A 200 -17.88 -8.48 2.83
CA ARG A 200 -16.52 -8.85 3.26
C ARG A 200 -15.92 -9.95 2.39
N PHE A 201 -16.49 -10.21 1.22
CA PHE A 201 -15.97 -11.21 0.30
C PHE A 201 -14.60 -10.81 -0.23
N VAL A 202 -13.64 -11.73 -0.18
CA VAL A 202 -12.30 -11.56 -0.72
C VAL A 202 -11.97 -12.75 -1.61
N ALA A 203 -11.66 -12.49 -2.87
CA ALA A 203 -11.23 -13.50 -3.83
C ALA A 203 -9.75 -13.85 -3.65
N ASP A 204 -9.41 -14.49 -2.52
CA ASP A 204 -8.04 -14.85 -2.17
C ASP A 204 -7.62 -16.23 -2.73
N LYS A 205 -6.37 -16.62 -2.47
CA LYS A 205 -5.82 -17.93 -2.88
C LYS A 205 -6.63 -19.15 -2.39
N ARG A 206 -7.41 -19.02 -1.31
CA ARG A 206 -8.21 -20.12 -0.76
C ARG A 206 -9.42 -20.37 -1.65
N LEU A 207 -10.06 -19.30 -2.12
CA LEU A 207 -11.15 -19.39 -3.09
C LEU A 207 -10.68 -20.11 -4.35
N TRP A 208 -9.55 -19.69 -4.92
CA TRP A 208 -9.02 -20.29 -6.15
C TRP A 208 -8.65 -21.76 -5.97
N ARG A 209 -8.00 -22.13 -4.87
CA ARG A 209 -7.72 -23.55 -4.54
C ARG A 209 -9.00 -24.38 -4.43
N TRP A 210 -10.07 -23.80 -3.87
CA TRP A 210 -11.35 -24.49 -3.78
C TRP A 210 -12.00 -24.66 -5.16
N ILE A 211 -11.94 -23.62 -6.00
CA ILE A 211 -12.42 -23.69 -7.39
C ILE A 211 -11.65 -24.78 -8.15
N ASP A 212 -10.32 -24.77 -8.10
CA ASP A 212 -9.46 -25.75 -8.78
C ASP A 212 -9.81 -27.17 -8.35
N ALA A 213 -9.93 -27.43 -7.04
CA ALA A 213 -10.29 -28.75 -6.53
C ALA A 213 -11.69 -29.21 -6.98
N VAL A 214 -12.64 -28.28 -7.09
CA VAL A 214 -13.99 -28.59 -7.58
C VAL A 214 -13.98 -28.86 -9.09
N THR A 215 -13.24 -28.08 -9.87
CA THR A 215 -13.11 -28.28 -11.31
C THR A 215 -12.41 -29.60 -11.62
N GLU A 216 -11.30 -29.92 -10.94
CA GLU A 216 -10.59 -31.20 -11.06
C GLU A 216 -11.50 -32.40 -10.75
N TYR A 217 -12.36 -32.29 -9.72
CA TYR A 217 -13.33 -33.32 -9.37
C TYR A 217 -14.30 -33.61 -10.52
N TYR A 218 -14.90 -32.58 -11.11
CA TYR A 218 -15.87 -32.75 -12.20
C TYR A 218 -15.22 -33.19 -13.52
N ASP A 219 -13.97 -32.77 -13.79
CA ASP A 219 -13.21 -33.23 -14.96
C ASP A 219 -12.78 -34.70 -14.84
N SER A 220 -12.67 -35.24 -13.61
CA SER A 220 -12.31 -36.64 -13.34
C SER A 220 -13.48 -37.63 -13.39
N GLU A 221 -14.73 -37.13 -13.41
CA GLU A 221 -15.97 -37.93 -13.48
C GLU A 221 -16.56 -38.02 -14.89
N ILE A 222 -15.88 -37.47 -15.91
CA ILE A 222 -16.20 -37.56 -17.35
C ILE A 222 -15.22 -38.51 -18.03
#